data_AF-A0A7L0GNG6-F1
#
_entry.id   AF-A0A7L0GNG6-F1
#
_cell.length_a   1.000
_cell.length_b   1.000
_cell.length_c   1.000
_cell.angle_alpha   90.00
_cell.angle_beta   90.00
_cell.angle_gamma   90.00
#
_symmetry.space_group_name_H-M   'P 1'
#
loop_
_entity.id
_entity.type
_entity.pdbx_description
1 polymer ?
#
loop_
_entity_poly.entity_id
_entity_poly.type
_entity_poly.pdbx_seq_one_letter_code
_entity_poly.pdbx_strand_id
1 'polypeptide(L)'
;EETRPVQMMFKKDSFNMTYIGEFQTKILELPYVGNELSMIILLPDAIQDESTGLESLERELTYEKLIDWINPEMMDCTEVRVSLPRFRLEEDYDLKPLLSSMGMPDAFDLGKADFSGISAGNELVLSEVVHKAFVEVNEEGTEAAAATAAVAMLRCALIVPEFTADHPFLFFIRHNKTSSILFCGRFCSP
;
A
#
# COMPACT_ATOMS: atom_id res chain seq x y z
N GLU A 1 21.04 -7.66 -10.19
CA GLU A 1 20.10 -6.53 -10.04
C GLU A 1 19.80 -5.94 -11.41
N GLU A 2 18.53 -5.95 -11.80
CA GLU A 2 18.05 -5.32 -13.04
C GLU A 2 17.40 -3.99 -12.65
N THR A 3 17.95 -2.86 -13.10
CA THR A 3 17.37 -1.53 -12.84
C THR A 3 16.59 -1.06 -14.06
N ARG A 4 15.40 -0.50 -13.86
CA ARG A 4 14.58 0.06 -14.95
C ARG A 4 14.32 1.55 -14.74
N PRO A 5 14.44 2.38 -15.79
CA PRO A 5 14.15 3.80 -15.67
C PRO A 5 12.64 4.01 -15.45
N VAL A 6 12.30 4.82 -14.45
CA VAL A 6 10.92 5.21 -14.10
C VAL A 6 10.80 6.72 -13.98
N GLN A 7 9.59 7.23 -14.19
CA GLN A 7 9.27 8.62 -13.87
C GLN A 7 9.13 8.76 -12.35
N MET A 8 10.06 9.45 -11.71
CA MET A 8 10.03 9.70 -10.27
C MET A 8 9.35 11.05 -9.99
N MET A 9 8.34 11.02 -9.14
CA MET A 9 7.71 12.19 -8.54
C MET A 9 8.53 12.62 -7.33
N PHE A 10 8.56 13.92 -7.05
CA PHE A 10 9.29 14.47 -5.90
C PHE A 10 8.43 15.48 -5.14
N LYS A 11 8.40 15.36 -3.81
CA LYS A 11 7.74 16.31 -2.93
C LYS A 11 8.52 16.48 -1.64
N LYS A 12 8.65 17.72 -1.18
CA LYS A 12 9.19 18.03 0.15
C LYS A 12 8.10 18.70 0.98
N ASP A 13 7.68 18.05 2.07
CA ASP A 13 6.61 18.51 2.95
C ASP A 13 6.68 17.77 4.29
N SER A 14 5.82 18.12 5.24
CA SER A 14 5.71 17.39 6.51
C SER A 14 4.80 16.17 6.37
N PHE A 15 5.32 14.99 6.71
CA PHE A 15 4.60 13.72 6.66
C PHE A 15 4.83 12.91 7.92
N ASN A 16 3.89 12.03 8.25
CA ASN A 16 4.07 11.05 9.30
C ASN A 16 5.01 9.96 8.79
N MET A 17 6.07 9.70 9.53
CA MET A 17 7.06 8.67 9.20
C MET A 17 7.44 7.88 10.45
N THR A 18 7.71 6.59 10.28
CA THR A 18 8.30 5.75 11.32
C THR A 18 9.27 4.74 10.70
N TYR A 19 10.00 4.01 11.54
CA TYR A 19 10.99 3.03 11.11
C TYR A 19 10.90 1.76 11.95
N ILE A 20 10.77 0.62 11.28
CA ILE A 20 10.75 -0.69 11.93
C ILE A 20 12.15 -1.29 11.84
N GLY A 21 12.88 -1.23 12.96
CA GLY A 21 14.23 -1.78 13.04
C GLY A 21 14.33 -3.28 12.81
N GLU A 22 13.28 -4.05 13.14
CA GLU A 22 13.23 -5.51 12.94
C GLU A 22 13.33 -5.90 11.46
N PHE A 23 12.70 -5.13 10.57
CA PHE A 23 12.68 -5.38 9.12
C PHE A 23 13.51 -4.37 8.33
N GLN A 24 14.23 -3.49 9.02
CA GLN A 24 14.96 -2.37 8.43
C GLN A 24 14.10 -1.62 7.39
N THR A 25 12.87 -1.27 7.78
CA THR A 25 11.84 -0.78 6.87
C THR A 25 11.36 0.60 7.32
N LYS A 26 11.39 1.57 6.41
CA LYS A 26 10.79 2.89 6.59
C LYS A 26 9.31 2.84 6.23
N ILE A 27 8.49 3.52 7.02
CA ILE A 27 7.06 3.67 6.77
C ILE A 27 6.74 5.15 6.58
N LEU A 28 6.08 5.48 5.48
CA LEU A 28 5.63 6.83 5.17
C LEU A 28 4.10 6.84 4.98
N GLU A 29 3.43 7.81 5.59
CA GLU A 29 2.02 8.10 5.36
C GLU A 29 1.85 9.35 4.49
N LEU A 30 1.18 9.19 3.35
CA LEU A 30 0.82 10.23 2.40
C LEU A 30 -0.70 10.44 2.43
N PRO A 31 -1.21 11.49 3.10
CA PRO A 31 -2.64 11.76 3.16
C PRO A 31 -3.18 12.25 1.80
N TYR A 32 -4.37 11.76 1.43
CA TYR A 32 -5.12 12.28 0.29
C TYR A 32 -5.83 13.59 0.64
N VAL A 33 -6.33 14.30 -0.38
CA VAL A 33 -7.14 15.50 -0.21
C VAL A 33 -8.34 15.20 0.70
N GLY A 34 -8.53 16.05 1.72
CA GLY A 34 -9.58 15.89 2.73
C GLY A 34 -9.20 15.00 3.92
N ASN A 35 -8.03 14.35 3.90
CA ASN A 35 -7.49 13.51 4.98
C ASN A 35 -8.40 12.32 5.38
N GLU A 36 -9.36 11.95 4.52
CA GLU A 36 -10.22 10.78 4.74
C GLU A 36 -9.49 9.47 4.42
N LEU A 37 -8.61 9.52 3.41
CA LEU A 37 -7.76 8.41 2.99
C LEU A 37 -6.29 8.76 3.18
N SER A 38 -5.47 7.74 3.46
CA SER A 38 -4.02 7.83 3.44
C SER A 38 -3.42 6.67 2.64
N MET A 39 -2.41 6.97 1.82
CA MET A 39 -1.52 5.96 1.28
C MET A 39 -0.38 5.72 2.26
N ILE A 40 -0.10 4.46 2.56
CA ILE A 40 0.95 4.04 3.47
C ILE A 40 1.93 3.21 2.68
N ILE A 41 3.22 3.53 2.77
CA ILE A 41 4.27 2.86 2.01
C ILE A 41 5.25 2.24 3.00
N LEU A 42 5.50 0.94 2.87
CA LEU A 42 6.52 0.20 3.61
C LEU A 42 7.67 -0.08 2.65
N LEU A 43 8.80 0.59 2.89
CA LEU A 43 9.99 0.57 2.05
C LEU A 43 11.17 0.01 2.86
N PRO A 44 11.65 -1.21 2.58
CA PRO A 44 12.90 -1.71 3.14
C PRO A 44 14.08 -0.77 2.86
N ASP A 45 15.16 -0.87 3.63
CA ASP A 45 16.35 -0.05 3.39
C ASP A 45 17.15 -0.52 2.18
N ALA A 46 17.08 -1.82 1.86
CA ALA A 46 17.77 -2.46 0.75
C ALA A 46 17.12 -3.79 0.37
N ILE A 47 17.40 -4.25 -0.85
CA ILE A 47 17.07 -5.61 -1.31
C ILE A 47 18.07 -6.58 -0.67
N GLN A 48 17.63 -7.34 0.34
CA GLN A 48 18.49 -8.26 1.10
C GLN A 48 18.31 -9.74 0.73
N ASP A 49 17.26 -10.05 -0.04
CA ASP A 49 16.97 -11.40 -0.54
C ASP A 49 17.33 -11.54 -2.03
N GLU A 50 17.23 -12.75 -2.57
CA GLU A 50 17.54 -13.03 -3.98
C GLU A 50 16.42 -12.58 -4.94
N SER A 51 15.34 -11.95 -4.44
CA SER A 51 14.17 -11.57 -5.22
C SER A 51 13.86 -10.07 -5.17
N THR A 52 13.11 -9.60 -4.17
CA THR A 52 12.49 -8.27 -4.12
C THR A 52 12.89 -7.45 -2.89
N GLY A 53 13.48 -8.06 -1.88
CA GLY A 53 13.75 -7.45 -0.57
C GLY A 53 12.56 -7.46 0.38
N LEU A 54 11.41 -8.00 -0.06
CA LEU A 54 10.15 -7.95 0.67
C LEU A 54 9.79 -9.29 1.33
N GLU A 55 10.49 -10.39 1.05
CA GLU A 55 10.06 -11.73 1.47
C GLU A 55 9.89 -11.86 2.99
N SER A 56 10.84 -11.31 3.75
CA SER A 56 10.77 -11.33 5.21
C SER A 56 9.63 -10.48 5.75
N LEU A 57 9.37 -9.33 5.12
CA LEU A 57 8.29 -8.42 5.49
C LEU A 57 6.93 -9.07 5.19
N GLU A 58 6.75 -9.65 4.00
CA GLU A 58 5.51 -10.31 3.58
C GLU A 58 5.18 -11.54 4.42
N ARG A 59 6.19 -12.33 4.80
CA ARG A 59 5.99 -13.52 5.64
C ARG A 59 5.51 -13.16 7.05
N GLU A 60 6.02 -12.07 7.61
CA GLU A 60 5.71 -11.62 8.95
C GLU A 60 4.53 -10.65 9.01
N LEU A 61 4.01 -10.20 7.86
CA LEU A 61 2.90 -9.27 7.76
C LEU A 61 1.60 -9.94 8.22
N THR A 62 1.14 -9.59 9.43
CA THR A 62 -0.21 -9.89 9.92
C THR A 62 -1.02 -8.62 10.07
N TYR A 63 -2.34 -8.75 10.21
CA TYR A 63 -3.21 -7.59 10.44
C TYR A 63 -2.82 -6.84 11.72
N GLU A 64 -2.54 -7.57 12.80
CA GLU A 64 -2.16 -6.98 14.10
C GLU A 64 -0.87 -6.18 13.99
N LYS A 65 0.17 -6.79 13.40
CA LYS A 65 1.45 -6.13 13.16
C LYS A 65 1.30 -4.91 12.25
N LEU A 66 0.52 -5.04 11.17
CA LEU A 66 0.28 -3.93 10.26
C LEU A 66 -0.36 -2.75 10.99
N ILE A 67 -1.42 -2.97 11.78
CA ILE A 67 -2.09 -1.91 12.54
C ILE A 67 -1.14 -1.24 13.55
N ASP A 68 -0.30 -2.02 14.22
CA ASP A 68 0.70 -1.50 15.15
C ASP A 68 1.74 -0.64 14.43
N TRP A 69 2.25 -1.10 13.27
CA TRP A 69 3.24 -0.40 12.46
C TRP A 69 2.74 0.92 11.87
N ILE A 70 1.44 1.00 11.56
CA ILE A 70 0.82 2.18 10.93
C ILE A 70 0.01 3.03 11.91
N ASN A 71 0.20 2.80 13.21
CA ASN A 71 -0.47 3.55 14.26
C ASN A 71 0.02 5.02 14.20
N PRO A 72 -0.87 6.00 13.94
CA PRO A 72 -0.49 7.41 13.86
C PRO A 72 0.18 7.94 15.13
N GLU A 73 -0.13 7.36 16.31
CA GLU A 73 0.49 7.75 17.58
C GLU A 73 1.98 7.33 17.69
N MET A 74 2.42 6.37 16.86
CA MET A 74 3.80 5.89 16.80
C MET A 74 4.60 6.50 15.64
N MET A 75 4.02 7.45 14.92
CA MET A 75 4.66 8.12 13.78
C MET A 75 5.01 9.57 14.12
N ASP A 76 6.19 9.99 13.70
CA ASP A 76 6.64 11.37 13.88
C ASP A 76 6.28 12.18 12.63
N CYS A 77 5.54 13.28 12.82
CA CYS A 77 5.30 14.25 11.75
C CYS A 77 6.56 15.12 11.58
N THR A 78 7.29 14.90 10.50
CA THR A 78 8.57 15.56 10.22
C THR A 78 8.64 15.99 8.76
N GLU A 79 9.47 17.00 8.47
CA GLU A 79 9.73 17.43 7.10
C GLU A 79 10.53 16.33 6.39
N VAL A 80 10.02 15.78 5.29
CA VAL A 80 10.63 14.69 4.52
C VAL A 80 10.73 15.08 3.05
N ARG A 81 11.83 14.70 2.39
CA ARG A 81 11.95 14.67 0.93
C ARG A 81 11.50 13.32 0.41
N VAL A 82 10.34 13.27 -0.22
CA VAL A 82 9.72 12.05 -0.76
C VAL A 82 10.00 11.98 -2.26
N SER A 83 10.59 10.86 -2.70
CA SER A 83 10.67 10.48 -4.11
C SER A 83 9.91 9.18 -4.32
N LEU A 84 8.87 9.20 -5.15
CA LEU A 84 7.97 8.07 -5.39
C LEU A 84 7.77 7.88 -6.90
N PRO A 85 7.83 6.66 -7.44
CA PRO A 85 7.55 6.44 -8.86
C PRO A 85 6.10 6.79 -9.18
N ARG A 86 5.89 7.38 -10.36
CA ARG A 86 4.57 7.42 -10.98
C ARG A 86 4.29 6.02 -11.53
N PHE A 87 3.17 5.41 -11.14
CA PHE A 87 2.83 4.07 -11.57
C PHE A 87 1.34 3.88 -11.79
N ARG A 88 1.03 2.88 -12.62
CA ARG A 88 -0.31 2.40 -12.91
C ARG A 88 -0.30 0.89 -12.74
N LEU A 89 -1.11 0.37 -11.84
CA LEU A 89 -1.29 -1.06 -11.59
C LEU A 89 -2.71 -1.45 -11.98
N GLU A 90 -2.83 -2.50 -12.76
CA GLU A 90 -4.09 -3.07 -13.21
C GLU A 90 -3.98 -4.58 -13.14
N GLU A 91 -4.77 -5.21 -12.27
CA GLU A 91 -4.71 -6.64 -12.02
C GLU A 91 -6.11 -7.25 -12.06
N ASP A 92 -6.19 -8.42 -12.69
CA ASP A 92 -7.41 -9.20 -12.87
C ASP A 92 -7.23 -10.57 -12.22
N TYR A 93 -8.02 -10.86 -11.18
CA TYR A 93 -7.96 -12.11 -10.43
C TYR A 93 -9.22 -12.95 -10.62
N ASP A 94 -9.04 -14.24 -10.93
CA ASP A 94 -10.05 -15.25 -10.68
C ASP A 94 -9.95 -15.69 -9.22
N LEU A 95 -10.92 -15.25 -8.41
CA LEU A 95 -10.95 -15.52 -6.98
C LEU A 95 -11.51 -16.90 -6.64
N LYS A 96 -12.12 -17.62 -7.59
CA LYS A 96 -12.69 -18.94 -7.32
C LYS A 96 -11.66 -19.93 -6.72
N PRO A 97 -10.48 -20.17 -7.34
CA PRO A 97 -9.50 -21.08 -6.76
C PRO A 97 -8.96 -20.58 -5.42
N LEU A 98 -8.76 -19.25 -5.29
CA LEU A 98 -8.25 -18.63 -4.07
C LEU A 98 -9.24 -18.81 -2.90
N LEU A 99 -10.49 -18.41 -3.07
CA LEU A 99 -11.53 -18.53 -2.03
C LEU A 99 -11.79 -19.99 -1.66
N SER A 100 -11.73 -20.90 -2.64
CA SER A 100 -11.83 -22.34 -2.37
C SER A 100 -10.71 -22.83 -1.46
N SER A 101 -9.46 -22.40 -1.73
CA SER A 101 -8.29 -22.74 -0.92
C SER A 101 -8.33 -22.11 0.49
N MET A 102 -9.02 -20.97 0.63
CA MET A 102 -9.23 -20.28 1.90
C MET A 102 -10.38 -20.86 2.74
N GLY A 103 -11.03 -21.94 2.27
CA GLY A 103 -12.06 -22.63 3.04
C GLY A 103 -13.51 -22.37 2.58
N MET A 104 -13.70 -21.82 1.38
CA MET A 104 -15.03 -21.64 0.77
C MET A 104 -15.31 -22.55 -0.45
N PRO A 105 -14.95 -23.86 -0.46
CA PRO A 105 -15.16 -24.69 -1.65
C PRO A 105 -16.65 -25.01 -1.90
N ASP A 106 -17.46 -25.12 -0.84
CA ASP A 106 -18.86 -25.56 -0.93
C ASP A 106 -19.73 -24.57 -1.71
N ALA A 107 -19.41 -23.27 -1.65
CA ALA A 107 -20.11 -22.24 -2.42
C ALA A 107 -20.01 -22.46 -3.94
N PHE A 108 -18.99 -23.20 -4.41
CA PHE A 108 -18.73 -23.48 -5.82
C PHE A 108 -19.14 -24.90 -6.25
N ASP A 109 -19.67 -25.72 -5.33
CA ASP A 109 -20.07 -27.11 -5.58
C ASP A 109 -21.59 -27.22 -5.57
N LEU A 110 -22.19 -27.62 -6.70
CA LEU A 110 -23.64 -27.74 -6.86
C LEU A 110 -24.28 -28.73 -5.87
N GLY A 111 -23.55 -29.75 -5.42
CA GLY A 111 -24.03 -30.76 -4.48
C GLY A 111 -23.92 -30.35 -3.01
N LYS A 112 -23.19 -29.27 -2.71
CA LYS A 112 -22.94 -28.81 -1.33
C LYS A 112 -23.37 -27.36 -1.06
N ALA A 113 -23.47 -26.54 -2.09
CA ALA A 113 -23.86 -25.15 -1.99
C ALA A 113 -25.27 -25.03 -1.38
N ASP A 114 -25.37 -24.31 -0.27
CA ASP A 114 -26.65 -23.95 0.33
C ASP A 114 -26.89 -22.44 0.19
N PHE A 115 -27.63 -22.08 -0.85
CA PHE A 115 -28.12 -20.72 -1.09
C PHE A 115 -29.65 -20.63 -0.93
N SER A 116 -30.23 -21.47 -0.07
CA SER A 116 -31.68 -21.51 0.20
C SER A 116 -32.26 -20.18 0.70
N GLY A 117 -31.42 -19.33 1.32
CA GLY A 117 -31.78 -17.97 1.73
C GLY A 117 -31.94 -16.98 0.56
N ILE A 118 -31.46 -17.32 -0.63
CA ILE A 118 -31.55 -16.48 -1.86
C ILE A 118 -32.64 -17.03 -2.78
N SER A 119 -32.66 -18.34 -3.00
CA SER A 119 -33.59 -19.02 -3.90
C SER A 119 -34.09 -20.32 -3.28
N ALA A 120 -35.39 -20.62 -3.45
CA ALA A 120 -35.98 -21.86 -2.96
C ALA A 120 -35.52 -23.11 -3.73
N GLY A 121 -34.81 -22.96 -4.85
CA GLY A 121 -34.28 -24.07 -5.64
C GLY A 121 -32.86 -24.47 -5.22
N ASN A 122 -32.58 -25.77 -5.21
CA ASN A 122 -31.28 -26.35 -4.82
C ASN A 122 -30.27 -26.43 -5.98
N GLU A 123 -30.43 -25.62 -7.01
CA GLU A 123 -29.60 -25.65 -8.22
C GLU A 123 -28.72 -24.39 -8.35
N LEU A 124 -28.61 -23.61 -7.27
CA LEU A 124 -27.81 -22.38 -7.26
C LEU A 124 -26.41 -22.66 -6.73
N VAL A 125 -25.40 -22.15 -7.43
CA VAL A 125 -23.99 -22.24 -7.05
C VAL A 125 -23.26 -20.98 -7.50
N LEU A 126 -22.18 -20.62 -6.82
CA LEU A 126 -21.27 -19.58 -7.29
C LEU A 126 -20.45 -20.14 -8.45
N SER A 127 -20.63 -19.62 -9.66
CA SER A 127 -19.95 -20.13 -10.86
C SER A 127 -18.53 -19.59 -10.97
N GLU A 128 -18.38 -18.27 -10.92
CA GLU A 128 -17.13 -17.51 -11.12
C GLU A 128 -17.12 -16.28 -10.21
N VAL A 129 -15.93 -15.85 -9.80
CA VAL A 129 -15.72 -14.62 -9.03
C VAL A 129 -14.53 -13.90 -9.61
N VAL A 130 -14.79 -12.79 -10.31
CA VAL A 130 -13.75 -11.99 -10.95
C VAL A 130 -13.55 -10.70 -10.16
N HIS A 131 -12.32 -10.43 -9.75
CA HIS A 131 -11.92 -9.18 -9.11
C HIS A 131 -10.92 -8.44 -9.97
N LYS A 132 -11.33 -7.25 -10.45
CA LYS A 132 -10.48 -6.35 -11.21
C LYS A 132 -10.17 -5.13 -10.37
N ALA A 133 -8.89 -4.82 -10.20
CA ALA A 133 -8.44 -3.68 -9.41
C ALA A 133 -7.52 -2.80 -10.24
N PHE A 134 -7.68 -1.49 -10.05
CA PHE A 134 -6.93 -0.45 -10.76
C PHE A 134 -6.45 0.59 -9.76
N VAL A 135 -5.15 0.90 -9.79
CA VAL A 135 -4.54 1.96 -8.99
C VAL A 135 -3.61 2.77 -9.88
N GLU A 136 -3.87 4.07 -9.98
CA GLU A 136 -2.97 5.03 -10.63
C GLU A 136 -2.51 6.05 -9.60
N VAL A 137 -1.19 6.21 -9.49
CA VAL A 137 -0.55 7.15 -8.57
C VAL A 137 0.20 8.19 -9.38
N ASN A 138 -0.26 9.43 -9.26
CA ASN A 138 0.28 10.60 -9.94
C ASN A 138 0.36 11.82 -8.99
N GLU A 139 0.83 12.95 -9.49
CA GLU A 139 1.11 14.18 -8.72
C GLU A 139 -0.13 15.05 -8.46
N GLU A 140 -1.32 14.65 -8.93
CA GLU A 140 -2.54 15.46 -8.83
C GLU A 140 -3.04 15.55 -7.38
N GLY A 141 -2.44 16.45 -6.61
CA GLY A 141 -2.88 16.71 -5.24
C GLY A 141 -2.19 17.84 -4.48
N THR A 142 -1.11 18.48 -4.95
CA THR A 142 -0.42 19.48 -4.09
C THR A 142 0.43 20.54 -4.81
N GLU A 143 -0.19 21.47 -5.54
CA GLU A 143 0.48 22.68 -6.04
C GLU A 143 0.73 23.76 -4.97
N ALA A 144 0.07 23.69 -3.79
CA ALA A 144 0.05 24.82 -2.85
C ALA A 144 1.13 24.81 -1.73
N ALA A 145 1.62 23.65 -1.29
CA ALA A 145 2.52 23.57 -0.14
C ALA A 145 4.00 23.89 -0.46
N ALA A 146 4.44 23.59 -1.70
CA ALA A 146 5.83 23.74 -2.13
C ALA A 146 6.33 25.20 -2.10
N ALA A 147 5.45 26.17 -2.37
CA ALA A 147 5.80 27.59 -2.38
C ALA A 147 6.15 28.12 -0.98
N THR A 148 5.48 27.63 0.07
CA THR A 148 5.67 28.10 1.45
C THR A 148 6.95 27.53 2.07
N ALA A 149 7.27 26.26 1.77
CA ALA A 149 8.48 25.59 2.26
C ALA A 149 9.79 26.20 1.70
N ALA A 150 9.77 26.66 0.45
CA ALA A 150 10.93 27.29 -0.19
C ALA A 150 11.38 28.59 0.54
N VAL A 151 10.43 29.34 1.11
CA VAL A 151 10.73 30.59 1.84
C VAL A 151 11.32 30.31 3.23
N ALA A 152 10.93 29.21 3.88
CA ALA A 152 11.40 28.85 5.22
C ALA A 152 12.83 28.23 5.20
N MET A 153 13.19 27.49 4.15
CA MET A 153 14.48 26.79 4.03
C MET A 153 15.72 27.70 4.01
N LEU A 154 15.56 28.99 3.68
CA LEU A 154 16.67 29.95 3.68
C LEU A 154 17.26 30.23 5.08
N ARG A 155 16.71 29.66 6.17
CA ARG A 155 17.06 30.08 7.54
C ARG A 155 17.64 29.03 8.49
N CYS A 156 17.57 27.72 8.24
CA CYS A 156 18.20 26.71 9.12
C CYS A 156 18.65 25.47 8.33
N ALA A 157 19.92 25.06 8.47
CA ALA A 157 20.42 23.79 7.96
C ALA A 157 20.03 22.65 8.92
N LEU A 158 18.75 22.24 8.90
CA LEU A 158 18.33 20.95 9.44
C LEU A 158 18.61 19.86 8.40
N ILE A 159 19.10 18.70 8.82
CA ILE A 159 19.18 17.51 7.96
C ILE A 159 17.74 17.02 7.79
N VAL A 160 17.23 17.11 6.57
CA VAL A 160 15.87 16.68 6.22
C VAL A 160 15.94 15.22 5.78
N PRO A 161 15.23 14.29 6.43
CA PRO A 161 15.21 12.89 6.01
C PRO A 161 14.71 12.72 4.58
N GLU A 162 15.23 11.70 3.90
CA GLU A 162 14.87 11.34 2.53
C GLU A 162 14.18 9.98 2.52
N PHE A 163 13.05 9.92 1.81
CA PHE A 163 12.28 8.71 1.53
C PHE A 163 12.25 8.51 0.02
N THR A 164 13.10 7.62 -0.50
CA THR A 164 13.26 7.37 -1.93
C THR A 164 12.84 5.95 -2.25
N ALA A 165 11.65 5.78 -2.80
CA ALA A 165 11.08 4.49 -3.15
C ALA A 165 11.55 4.05 -4.56
N ASP A 166 12.84 3.76 -4.70
CA ASP A 166 13.49 3.38 -5.98
C ASP A 166 13.68 1.87 -6.18
N HIS A 167 13.16 1.07 -5.27
CA HIS A 167 13.20 -0.39 -5.27
C HIS A 167 11.87 -0.95 -4.72
N PRO A 168 11.64 -2.28 -4.73
CA PRO A 168 10.33 -2.82 -4.40
C PRO A 168 9.81 -2.41 -3.01
N PHE A 169 8.52 -2.09 -2.94
CA PHE A 169 7.85 -1.67 -1.71
C PHE A 169 6.42 -2.23 -1.63
N LEU A 170 5.88 -2.30 -0.42
CA LEU A 170 4.46 -2.53 -0.18
C LEU A 170 3.73 -1.20 -0.01
N PHE A 171 2.49 -1.13 -0.48
CA PHE A 171 1.63 0.02 -0.25
C PHE A 171 0.22 -0.40 0.16
N PHE A 172 -0.41 0.47 0.95
CA PHE A 172 -1.79 0.32 1.40
C PHE A 172 -2.53 1.64 1.24
N ILE A 173 -3.79 1.60 0.82
CA ILE A 173 -4.68 2.77 0.88
C ILE A 173 -5.69 2.49 1.99
N ARG A 174 -5.65 3.30 3.04
CA ARG A 174 -6.46 3.15 4.25
C ARG A 174 -7.49 4.26 4.33
N HIS A 175 -8.70 3.92 4.76
CA HIS A 175 -9.67 4.91 5.25
C HIS A 175 -9.39 5.23 6.72
N ASN A 176 -9.01 6.48 7.00
CA ASN A 176 -8.45 6.89 8.28
C ASN A 176 -9.43 6.78 9.45
N LYS A 177 -10.73 6.96 9.19
CA LYS A 177 -11.76 6.92 10.25
C LYS A 177 -12.10 5.52 10.72
N THR A 178 -12.08 4.52 9.82
CA THR A 178 -12.42 3.13 10.14
C THR A 178 -11.22 2.21 10.21
N SER A 179 -10.02 2.74 9.90
CA SER A 179 -8.79 1.97 9.71
C SER A 179 -8.92 0.84 8.68
N SER A 180 -9.90 0.91 7.79
CA SER A 180 -10.15 -0.13 6.78
C SER A 180 -9.18 0.02 5.62
N ILE A 181 -8.58 -1.10 5.20
CA ILE A 181 -7.72 -1.17 4.03
C ILE A 181 -8.61 -1.30 2.80
N LEU A 182 -8.53 -0.31 1.91
CA LEU A 182 -9.26 -0.26 0.65
C LEU A 182 -8.46 -0.90 -0.48
N PHE A 183 -7.13 -0.69 -0.47
CA PHE A 183 -6.21 -1.31 -1.41
C PHE A 183 -4.97 -1.79 -0.66
N CYS A 184 -4.45 -2.94 -1.07
CA CYS A 184 -3.13 -3.43 -0.71
C CYS A 184 -2.42 -3.85 -1.99
N GLY A 185 -1.13 -3.58 -2.06
CA GLY A 185 -0.35 -3.93 -3.24
C GLY A 185 1.14 -3.95 -2.98
N ARG A 186 1.82 -4.59 -3.91
CA ARG A 186 3.27 -4.68 -3.98
C ARG A 186 3.71 -4.07 -5.30
N PHE A 187 4.63 -3.12 -5.26
CA PHE A 187 5.23 -2.53 -6.44
C PHE A 187 6.66 -3.06 -6.58
N CYS A 188 6.95 -3.87 -7.62
CA CYS A 188 8.30 -4.43 -7.86
C CYS A 188 8.96 -3.89 -9.12
N SER A 189 8.17 -3.56 -10.14
CA SER A 189 8.62 -2.99 -11.40
C SER A 189 7.49 -2.13 -11.95
N PRO A 190 7.81 -1.03 -12.65
CA PRO A 190 6.88 -0.37 -13.55
C PRO A 190 6.39 -1.29 -14.67
#